data_AF-A0A7C2VU88-F1
#
_entry.id   AF-A0A7C2VU88-F1
#
_cell.length_a   1.000
_cell.length_b   1.000
_cell.length_c   1.000
_cell.angle_alpha   90.00
_cell.angle_beta   90.00
_cell.angle_gamma   90.00
#
_symmetry.space_group_name_H-M   'P 1'
#
loop_
_entity.id
_entity.type
_entity.pdbx_description
1 polymer ?
#
loop_
_entity_poly.entity_id
_entity_poly.type
_entity_poly.pdbx_seq_one_letter_code
_entity_poly.pdbx_strand_id
1 'polypeptide(L)'
;MPYGEGFLTLNVDCTVLKPSASFPRRPLSNLLRESLDSPIAERRIEELKGEKAVILVDDYTRSTPAKEIIPEVAERLKKVVKGDLSILVASGTHRRMSEKELEAKLGEAYNVFPVAQHNPDDNLLFLGETSRGTPVWVNSEAVKADIIVSIGSVAPHNIHGWSGGAKIIVPGVAGRVTIASNHRLAEHPLTRFGVAESPARLDAEEAAGKLSKLFSINIVRGCDASVIHVSSGNFVAAHRMAVKAAVEAVGVKAPWSADVVVASSHPYDNDLWQAGKALFSAANIAEEGATIILVSPLREGVCTHYPEFEDFLALPVEELRRKMSTNPLEATIALQVKRLQERFNCVLVSKGVGEDQAERIGFKWRPSLQGAVDEVADSGSKVAVIPNALIYPYR
;
A
#
# COMPACT_ATOMS: atom_id res chain seq x y z
N MET A 1 2.48 -3.06 21.75
CA MET A 1 2.10 -3.30 20.34
C MET A 1 1.03 -2.33 19.91
N PRO A 2 1.25 -1.49 18.89
CA PRO A 2 0.22 -0.64 18.31
C PRO A 2 -1.02 -1.45 17.90
N TYR A 3 -2.21 -0.90 18.18
CA TYR A 3 -3.51 -1.53 17.90
C TYR A 3 -4.57 -0.43 17.69
N GLY A 4 -4.81 -0.03 16.44
CA GLY A 4 -5.60 1.15 16.12
C GLY A 4 -4.97 2.41 16.70
N GLU A 5 -5.75 3.17 17.47
CA GLU A 5 -5.29 4.39 18.17
C GLU A 5 -4.61 4.10 19.52
N GLY A 6 -4.60 2.83 19.97
CA GLY A 6 -4.08 2.43 21.27
C GLY A 6 -2.91 1.46 21.18
N PHE A 7 -2.62 0.83 22.32
CA PHE A 7 -1.56 -0.17 22.45
C PHE A 7 -2.04 -1.37 23.27
N LEU A 8 -1.58 -2.56 22.88
CA LEU A 8 -1.63 -3.78 23.70
C LEU A 8 -0.27 -4.05 24.34
N THR A 9 -0.26 -4.49 25.58
CA THR A 9 0.96 -4.92 26.30
C THR A 9 1.26 -6.38 26.00
N LEU A 10 2.54 -6.70 25.85
CA LEU A 10 3.06 -8.06 25.68
C LEU A 10 4.32 -8.20 26.52
N ASN A 11 4.36 -9.21 27.39
CA ASN A 11 5.50 -9.58 28.21
C ASN A 11 6.03 -10.92 27.71
N VAL A 12 7.16 -10.89 27.00
CA VAL A 12 7.81 -12.08 26.45
C VAL A 12 9.28 -11.76 26.18
N ASP A 13 10.16 -12.75 26.32
CA ASP A 13 11.53 -12.61 25.81
C ASP A 13 11.50 -12.67 24.27
N CYS A 14 11.97 -11.60 23.62
CA CYS A 14 11.84 -11.47 22.17
C CYS A 14 12.85 -10.53 21.55
N THR A 15 13.03 -10.69 20.24
CA THR A 15 13.70 -9.70 19.40
C THR A 15 12.67 -8.75 18.80
N VAL A 16 12.68 -7.49 19.24
CA VAL A 16 11.83 -6.46 18.64
C VAL A 16 12.54 -5.87 17.42
N LEU A 17 11.94 -6.04 16.23
CA LEU A 17 12.45 -5.42 15.02
C LEU A 17 12.22 -3.92 15.08
N LYS A 18 13.30 -3.17 15.05
CA LYS A 18 13.30 -1.71 14.99
C LYS A 18 14.31 -1.25 13.94
N PRO A 19 13.94 -0.36 13.02
CA PRO A 19 14.91 0.25 12.12
C PRO A 19 16.01 0.95 12.94
N SER A 20 17.27 0.75 12.55
CA SER A 20 18.43 1.33 13.24
C SER A 20 18.77 2.73 12.76
N ALA A 21 18.28 3.13 11.59
CA ALA A 21 18.59 4.40 10.97
C ALA A 21 17.88 5.55 11.68
N SER A 22 18.66 6.58 12.05
CA SER A 22 18.15 7.85 12.54
C SER A 22 18.21 8.86 11.41
N PHE A 23 17.10 9.52 11.12
CA PHE A 23 17.04 10.59 10.13
C PHE A 23 16.87 11.93 10.82
N PRO A 24 17.57 12.97 10.35
CA PRO A 24 17.35 14.31 10.85
C PRO A 24 15.90 14.72 10.56
N ARG A 25 15.17 15.12 11.60
CA ARG A 25 13.82 15.65 11.43
C ARG A 25 13.91 17.00 10.74
N ARG A 26 13.34 17.07 9.54
CA ARG A 26 13.24 18.29 8.73
C ARG A 26 11.78 18.61 8.48
N PRO A 27 11.38 19.89 8.43
CA PRO A 27 10.02 20.25 8.04
C PRO A 27 9.67 19.68 6.66
N LEU A 28 8.47 19.12 6.53
CA LEU A 28 7.97 18.58 5.25
C LEU A 28 8.05 19.63 4.14
N SER A 29 7.73 20.89 4.43
CA SER A 29 7.84 21.99 3.46
C SER A 29 9.25 22.15 2.88
N ASN A 30 10.30 21.97 3.69
CA ASN A 30 11.68 22.06 3.21
C ASN A 30 12.03 20.86 2.32
N LEU A 31 11.68 19.65 2.75
CA LEU A 31 11.89 18.42 1.95
C LEU A 31 11.15 18.49 0.61
N LEU A 32 9.90 18.97 0.64
CA LEU A 32 9.07 19.11 -0.55
C LEU A 32 9.66 20.14 -1.52
N ARG A 33 10.00 21.35 -1.06
CA ARG A 33 10.60 22.40 -1.89
C ARG A 33 11.88 21.94 -2.57
N GLU A 34 12.81 21.37 -1.81
CA GLU A 34 14.07 20.86 -2.35
C GLU A 34 13.83 19.81 -3.44
N SER A 35 12.88 18.91 -3.19
CA SER A 35 12.52 17.86 -4.14
C SER A 35 11.90 18.42 -5.43
N LEU A 36 11.01 19.41 -5.32
CA LEU A 36 10.31 20.03 -6.45
C LEU A 36 11.22 20.99 -7.25
N ASP A 37 12.20 21.62 -6.60
CA ASP A 37 13.17 22.50 -7.24
C ASP A 37 14.28 21.73 -7.96
N SER A 38 14.47 20.44 -7.64
CA SER A 38 15.47 19.55 -8.26
C SER A 38 14.87 18.17 -8.57
N PRO A 39 13.90 18.08 -9.49
CA PRO A 39 13.25 16.83 -9.85
C PRO A 39 14.22 15.82 -10.47
N ILE A 40 14.00 14.56 -10.16
CA ILE A 40 14.82 13.43 -10.62
C ILE A 40 14.42 13.06 -12.04
N ALA A 41 15.37 13.18 -12.96
CA ALA A 41 15.24 12.76 -14.36
C ALA A 41 13.99 13.32 -15.08
N GLU A 42 13.57 14.52 -14.71
CA GLU A 42 12.40 15.22 -15.29
C GLU A 42 12.61 16.73 -15.18
N ARG A 43 11.84 17.51 -15.95
CA ARG A 43 11.81 18.96 -15.81
C ARG A 43 11.01 19.39 -14.59
N ARG A 44 11.26 20.62 -14.13
CA ARG A 44 10.45 21.20 -13.05
C ARG A 44 9.01 21.43 -13.49
N ILE A 45 8.09 21.45 -12.53
CA ILE A 45 6.68 21.75 -12.77
C ILE A 45 6.52 23.10 -13.49
N GLU A 46 7.33 24.10 -13.14
CA GLU A 46 7.28 25.45 -13.74
C GLU A 46 7.70 25.49 -15.23
N GLU A 47 8.33 24.44 -15.73
CA GLU A 47 8.75 24.32 -17.13
C GLU A 47 7.73 23.54 -17.98
N LEU A 48 6.70 22.99 -17.34
CA LEU A 48 5.59 22.34 -18.02
C LEU A 48 4.63 23.40 -18.57
N LYS A 49 3.78 23.02 -19.52
CA LYS A 49 2.72 23.85 -20.08
C LYS A 49 1.55 22.94 -20.46
N GLY A 50 0.33 23.38 -20.15
CA GLY A 50 -0.90 22.66 -20.45
C GLY A 50 -2.13 23.52 -20.22
N GLU A 51 -3.24 23.12 -20.82
CA GLU A 51 -4.56 23.70 -20.55
C GLU A 51 -5.21 23.01 -19.35
N LYS A 52 -4.97 21.71 -19.18
CA LYS A 52 -5.55 20.92 -18.09
C LYS A 52 -4.51 20.17 -17.27
N ALA A 53 -4.60 20.27 -15.95
CA ALA A 53 -3.81 19.46 -15.02
C ALA A 53 -4.68 18.72 -14.02
N VAL A 54 -4.23 17.55 -13.60
CA VAL A 54 -4.85 16.77 -12.53
C VAL A 54 -3.81 16.38 -11.49
N ILE A 55 -4.18 16.57 -10.22
CA ILE A 55 -3.42 16.04 -9.08
C ILE A 55 -4.04 14.71 -8.68
N LEU A 56 -3.29 13.63 -8.82
CA LEU A 56 -3.68 12.32 -8.32
C LEU A 56 -3.20 12.15 -6.88
N VAL A 57 -4.09 11.72 -5.99
CA VAL A 57 -3.79 11.52 -4.57
C VAL A 57 -4.33 10.18 -4.10
N ASP A 58 -3.57 9.47 -3.27
CA ASP A 58 -4.04 8.22 -2.69
C ASP A 58 -5.16 8.42 -1.64
N ASP A 59 -5.94 7.38 -1.40
CA ASP A 59 -7.16 7.45 -0.58
C ASP A 59 -6.90 7.41 0.95
N TYR A 60 -7.98 7.23 1.73
CA TYR A 60 -7.96 7.14 3.20
C TYR A 60 -7.13 5.97 3.75
N THR A 61 -6.88 4.93 2.95
CA THR A 61 -6.08 3.75 3.35
C THR A 61 -4.58 4.01 3.33
N ARG A 62 -4.17 5.25 3.01
CA ARG A 62 -2.77 5.68 2.94
C ARG A 62 -2.55 6.89 3.82
N SER A 63 -1.42 6.85 4.51
CA SER A 63 -1.05 7.85 5.51
C SER A 63 -0.20 8.99 4.91
N THR A 64 -0.35 9.24 3.61
CA THR A 64 0.28 10.33 2.87
C THR A 64 -0.21 11.68 3.39
N PRO A 65 0.69 12.62 3.75
CA PRO A 65 0.35 13.97 4.22
C PRO A 65 -0.07 14.87 3.05
N ALA A 66 -1.15 14.48 2.36
CA ALA A 66 -1.55 15.10 1.11
C ALA A 66 -2.03 16.56 1.31
N LYS A 67 -2.80 16.84 2.36
CA LYS A 67 -3.24 18.20 2.71
C LYS A 67 -2.09 19.19 2.92
N GLU A 68 -0.92 18.72 3.37
CA GLU A 68 0.27 19.55 3.49
C GLU A 68 1.04 19.73 2.17
N ILE A 69 0.94 18.79 1.23
CA ILE A 69 1.68 18.79 -0.04
C ILE A 69 0.92 19.51 -1.14
N ILE A 70 -0.39 19.29 -1.24
CA ILE A 70 -1.23 19.80 -2.34
C ILE A 70 -1.14 21.33 -2.49
N PRO A 71 -1.14 22.16 -1.43
CA PRO A 71 -1.09 23.62 -1.58
C PRO A 71 0.13 24.10 -2.38
N GLU A 72 1.33 23.57 -2.09
CA GLU A 72 2.55 23.96 -2.80
C GLU A 72 2.56 23.46 -4.25
N VAL A 73 2.11 22.21 -4.48
CA VAL A 73 2.00 21.64 -5.82
C VAL A 73 1.02 22.44 -6.68
N ALA A 74 -0.15 22.78 -6.11
CA ALA A 74 -1.18 23.54 -6.80
C ALA A 74 -0.72 24.98 -7.10
N GLU A 75 0.04 25.62 -6.22
CA GLU A 75 0.62 26.95 -6.49
C GLU A 75 1.57 26.92 -7.70
N ARG A 76 2.40 25.88 -7.83
CA ARG A 76 3.30 25.70 -8.97
C ARG A 76 2.52 25.41 -10.25
N LEU A 77 1.50 24.55 -10.19
CA LEU A 77 0.66 24.22 -11.34
C LEU A 77 -0.15 25.42 -11.86
N LYS A 78 -0.71 26.26 -10.97
CA LYS A 78 -1.46 27.48 -11.35
C LYS A 78 -0.63 28.47 -12.17
N LYS A 79 0.69 28.43 -12.09
CA LYS A 79 1.59 29.31 -12.88
C LYS A 79 1.76 28.83 -14.33
N VAL A 80 1.47 27.56 -14.61
CA VAL A 80 1.74 26.91 -15.90
C VAL A 80 0.50 26.33 -16.59
N VAL A 81 -0.58 26.14 -15.84
CA VAL A 81 -1.87 25.65 -16.33
C VAL A 81 -2.78 26.84 -16.60
N LYS A 82 -3.31 26.93 -17.82
CA LYS A 82 -4.18 28.05 -18.24
C LYS A 82 -5.67 27.80 -18.02
N GLY A 83 -6.09 26.54 -18.00
CA GLY A 83 -7.47 26.13 -17.80
C GLY A 83 -7.65 25.43 -16.46
N ASP A 84 -8.06 24.17 -16.52
CA ASP A 84 -8.57 23.44 -15.36
C ASP A 84 -7.47 22.77 -14.54
N LEU A 85 -7.56 22.93 -13.22
CA LEU A 85 -6.79 22.17 -12.23
C LEU A 85 -7.76 21.44 -11.30
N SER A 86 -7.74 20.11 -11.33
CA SER A 86 -8.59 19.25 -10.49
C SER A 86 -7.78 18.27 -9.64
N ILE A 87 -8.45 17.67 -8.66
CA ILE A 87 -7.91 16.57 -7.84
C ILE A 87 -8.73 15.31 -8.14
N LEU A 88 -8.03 14.19 -8.35
CA LEU A 88 -8.64 12.88 -8.52
C LEU A 88 -8.09 11.92 -7.48
N VAL A 89 -8.97 11.43 -6.61
CA VAL A 89 -8.63 10.42 -5.61
C VAL A 89 -8.47 9.05 -6.27
N ALA A 90 -7.29 8.48 -6.10
CA ALA A 90 -6.85 7.21 -6.66
C ALA A 90 -7.18 6.04 -5.71
N SER A 91 -8.47 5.70 -5.62
CA SER A 91 -9.01 4.63 -4.75
C SER A 91 -8.78 3.21 -5.27
N GLY A 92 -8.45 3.04 -6.56
CA GLY A 92 -8.47 1.74 -7.21
C GLY A 92 -9.82 1.06 -7.02
N THR A 93 -9.85 -0.05 -6.29
CA THR A 93 -11.06 -0.83 -6.02
C THR A 93 -11.68 -0.60 -4.64
N HIS A 94 -11.08 0.26 -3.82
CA HIS A 94 -11.60 0.51 -2.48
C HIS A 94 -12.94 1.25 -2.53
N ARG A 95 -13.66 1.22 -1.40
CA ARG A 95 -14.89 2.01 -1.24
C ARG A 95 -14.64 3.50 -1.44
N ARG A 96 -15.68 4.23 -1.81
CA ARG A 96 -15.62 5.70 -1.83
C ARG A 96 -15.34 6.24 -0.43
N MET A 97 -14.52 7.28 -0.37
CA MET A 97 -14.31 8.08 0.82
C MET A 97 -15.56 8.91 1.11
N SER A 98 -15.91 9.00 2.39
CA SER A 98 -16.88 9.97 2.89
C SER A 98 -16.33 11.39 2.79
N GLU A 99 -17.21 12.39 2.88
CA GLU A 99 -16.83 13.80 2.90
C GLU A 99 -15.84 14.13 4.02
N LYS A 100 -16.07 13.61 5.23
CA LYS A 100 -15.15 13.78 6.37
C LYS A 100 -13.76 13.20 6.09
N GLU A 101 -13.68 12.06 5.41
CA GLU A 101 -12.40 11.46 5.02
C GLU A 101 -11.70 12.28 3.93
N LEU A 102 -12.46 12.85 2.99
CA LEU A 102 -11.93 13.75 1.96
C LEU A 102 -11.38 15.05 2.58
N GLU A 103 -12.14 15.70 3.46
CA GLU A 103 -11.71 16.87 4.22
C GLU A 103 -10.45 16.57 5.05
N ALA A 104 -10.42 15.43 5.75
CA ALA A 104 -9.27 15.02 6.53
C ALA A 104 -8.02 14.78 5.67
N LYS A 105 -8.19 14.23 4.47
CA LYS A 105 -7.10 13.88 3.54
C LYS A 105 -6.55 15.08 2.78
N LEU A 106 -7.44 15.94 2.28
CA LEU A 106 -7.11 17.03 1.35
C LEU A 106 -7.03 18.40 2.05
N GLY A 107 -7.64 18.55 3.23
CA GLY A 107 -7.71 19.82 3.94
C GLY A 107 -8.41 20.89 3.11
N GLU A 108 -7.86 22.10 3.11
CA GLU A 108 -8.41 23.24 2.37
C GLU A 108 -8.57 22.97 0.87
N ALA A 109 -7.73 22.12 0.29
CA ALA A 109 -7.80 21.79 -1.12
C ALA A 109 -9.14 21.15 -1.55
N TYR A 110 -9.86 20.49 -0.62
CA TYR A 110 -11.19 19.95 -0.90
C TYR A 110 -12.21 21.04 -1.27
N ASN A 111 -12.08 22.22 -0.67
CA ASN A 111 -13.00 23.35 -0.87
C ASN A 111 -12.55 24.29 -1.99
N VAL A 112 -11.30 24.18 -2.44
CA VAL A 112 -10.69 25.09 -3.43
C VAL A 112 -10.69 24.51 -4.84
N PHE A 113 -10.57 23.19 -4.98
CA PHE A 113 -10.45 22.52 -6.26
C PHE A 113 -11.62 21.57 -6.52
N PRO A 114 -12.03 21.37 -7.79
CA PRO A 114 -12.89 20.26 -8.13
C PRO A 114 -12.24 18.93 -7.71
N VAL A 115 -12.95 18.15 -6.90
CA VAL A 115 -12.48 16.84 -6.41
C VAL A 115 -13.37 15.73 -6.96
N ALA A 116 -12.76 14.78 -7.66
CA ALA A 116 -13.40 13.54 -8.09
C ALA A 116 -12.80 12.34 -7.35
N GLN A 117 -13.58 11.26 -7.25
CA GLN A 117 -13.10 9.96 -6.77
C GLN A 117 -13.20 8.95 -7.91
N HIS A 118 -12.13 8.21 -8.15
CA HIS A 118 -12.09 7.20 -9.20
C HIS A 118 -13.13 6.09 -8.97
N ASN A 119 -13.72 5.62 -10.08
CA ASN A 119 -14.54 4.42 -10.14
C ASN A 119 -13.88 3.46 -11.15
N PRO A 120 -13.50 2.23 -10.75
CA PRO A 120 -12.83 1.28 -11.64
C PRO A 120 -13.76 0.68 -12.70
N ASP A 121 -15.06 0.98 -12.67
CA ASP A 121 -16.06 0.48 -13.62
C ASP A 121 -16.65 1.57 -14.52
N ASP A 122 -16.22 2.83 -14.37
CA ASP A 122 -16.80 3.97 -15.08
C ASP A 122 -15.76 5.04 -15.43
N ASN A 123 -16.07 5.87 -16.44
CA ASN A 123 -15.24 6.98 -16.91
C ASN A 123 -13.80 6.54 -17.28
N LEU A 124 -13.67 5.48 -18.07
CA LEU A 124 -12.38 4.89 -18.46
C LEU A 124 -12.10 5.08 -19.96
N LEU A 125 -10.82 5.18 -20.31
CA LEU A 125 -10.33 5.10 -21.68
C LEU A 125 -9.32 3.96 -21.81
N PHE A 126 -9.44 3.21 -22.90
CA PHE A 126 -8.50 2.15 -23.25
C PHE A 126 -7.26 2.71 -23.94
N LEU A 127 -6.08 2.33 -23.46
CA LEU A 127 -4.77 2.79 -23.94
C LEU A 127 -3.96 1.66 -24.59
N GLY A 128 -4.60 0.54 -24.91
CA GLY A 128 -3.96 -0.66 -25.45
C GLY A 128 -3.58 -1.66 -24.37
N GLU A 129 -2.53 -2.44 -24.62
CA GLU A 129 -2.10 -3.55 -23.77
C GLU A 129 -0.63 -3.38 -23.38
N THR A 130 -0.22 -3.94 -22.24
CA THR A 130 1.19 -4.07 -21.86
C THR A 130 1.83 -5.29 -22.52
N SER A 131 3.17 -5.34 -22.53
CA SER A 131 3.95 -6.49 -23.00
C SER A 131 3.67 -7.79 -22.25
N ARG A 132 3.04 -7.72 -21.06
CA ARG A 132 2.66 -8.86 -20.22
C ARG A 132 1.18 -9.26 -20.37
N GLY A 133 0.48 -8.63 -21.31
CA GLY A 133 -0.91 -8.96 -21.63
C GLY A 133 -1.93 -8.29 -20.71
N THR A 134 -1.57 -7.18 -20.04
CA THR A 134 -2.51 -6.43 -19.22
C THR A 134 -3.24 -5.39 -20.08
N PRO A 135 -4.57 -5.49 -20.26
CA PRO A 135 -5.33 -4.45 -20.94
C PRO A 135 -5.32 -3.19 -20.08
N VAL A 136 -5.00 -2.04 -20.65
CA VAL A 136 -4.80 -0.78 -19.91
C VAL A 136 -6.01 0.12 -20.10
N TRP A 137 -6.88 0.15 -19.11
CA TRP A 137 -7.99 1.08 -18.97
C TRP A 137 -7.66 2.05 -17.83
N VAL A 138 -7.74 3.36 -18.08
CA VAL A 138 -7.40 4.39 -17.10
C VAL A 138 -8.49 5.46 -17.08
N ASN A 139 -8.72 6.05 -15.91
CA ASN A 139 -9.67 7.14 -15.74
C ASN A 139 -9.46 8.26 -16.78
N SER A 140 -10.53 8.62 -17.49
CA SER A 140 -10.47 9.56 -18.61
C SER A 140 -10.00 10.95 -18.21
N GLU A 141 -10.20 11.36 -16.95
CA GLU A 141 -9.66 12.63 -16.45
C GLU A 141 -8.14 12.66 -16.44
N ALA A 142 -7.51 11.54 -16.05
CA ALA A 142 -6.06 11.41 -16.08
C ALA A 142 -5.55 11.32 -17.53
N VAL A 143 -6.22 10.54 -18.39
CA VAL A 143 -5.82 10.40 -19.80
C VAL A 143 -5.89 11.73 -20.56
N LYS A 144 -6.92 12.54 -20.30
CA LYS A 144 -7.16 13.82 -21.00
C LYS A 144 -6.38 15.00 -20.43
N ALA A 145 -5.64 14.81 -19.33
CA ALA A 145 -4.84 15.88 -18.75
C ALA A 145 -3.54 16.10 -19.55
N ASP A 146 -3.11 17.35 -19.66
CA ASP A 146 -1.80 17.69 -20.25
C ASP A 146 -0.66 17.48 -19.26
N ILE A 147 -0.96 17.62 -17.96
CA ILE A 147 -0.04 17.47 -16.85
C ILE A 147 -0.71 16.61 -15.77
N ILE A 148 -0.04 15.53 -15.36
CA ILE A 148 -0.48 14.69 -14.25
C ILE A 148 0.57 14.80 -13.15
N VAL A 149 0.18 15.29 -11.97
CA VAL A 149 1.04 15.24 -10.77
C VAL A 149 0.49 14.20 -9.81
N SER A 150 1.29 13.20 -9.46
CA SER A 150 0.89 12.18 -8.49
C SER A 150 1.53 12.39 -7.13
N ILE A 151 0.77 12.18 -6.07
CA ILE A 151 1.22 12.29 -4.67
C ILE A 151 0.86 10.98 -3.96
N GLY A 152 1.87 10.27 -3.47
CA GLY A 152 1.64 9.02 -2.75
C GLY A 152 2.80 8.58 -1.85
N SER A 153 2.50 7.72 -0.89
CA SER A 153 3.51 7.15 0.01
C SER A 153 4.15 5.88 -0.53
N VAL A 154 5.42 5.68 -0.21
CA VAL A 154 6.21 4.47 -0.49
C VAL A 154 6.34 3.65 0.79
N ALA A 155 5.80 2.44 0.76
CA ALA A 155 5.81 1.47 1.85
C ALA A 155 5.94 0.05 1.28
N PRO A 156 6.40 -0.93 2.08
CA PRO A 156 6.54 -2.31 1.62
C PRO A 156 5.22 -2.91 1.14
N HIS A 157 5.28 -3.73 0.09
CA HIS A 157 4.12 -4.32 -0.56
C HIS A 157 4.43 -5.73 -1.08
N ASN A 158 3.50 -6.67 -0.89
CA ASN A 158 3.67 -8.08 -1.30
C ASN A 158 3.69 -8.28 -2.83
N ILE A 159 2.78 -7.62 -3.56
CA ILE A 159 2.67 -7.78 -5.03
C ILE A 159 3.63 -6.86 -5.81
N HIS A 160 3.64 -5.56 -5.49
CA HIS A 160 4.41 -4.56 -6.25
C HIS A 160 5.81 -4.28 -5.69
N GLY A 161 6.22 -5.04 -4.66
CA GLY A 161 7.42 -4.79 -3.86
C GLY A 161 7.28 -3.60 -2.92
N TRP A 162 6.97 -2.43 -3.48
CA TRP A 162 6.76 -1.17 -2.76
C TRP A 162 5.52 -0.46 -3.31
N SER A 163 4.88 0.42 -2.53
CA SER A 163 3.83 1.34 -3.00
C SER A 163 4.42 2.59 -3.67
N GLY A 164 3.60 3.58 -4.04
CA GLY A 164 4.05 4.81 -4.70
C GLY A 164 4.42 4.61 -6.19
N GLY A 165 4.90 5.68 -6.83
CA GLY A 165 5.21 5.71 -8.26
C GLY A 165 4.01 5.35 -9.14
N ALA A 166 4.22 4.50 -10.13
CA ALA A 166 3.18 4.04 -11.07
C ALA A 166 1.94 3.39 -10.42
N LYS A 167 2.00 3.02 -9.14
CA LYS A 167 0.89 2.40 -8.42
C LYS A 167 -0.35 3.30 -8.31
N ILE A 168 -0.13 4.61 -8.36
CA ILE A 168 -1.20 5.60 -8.37
C ILE A 168 -2.01 5.58 -9.69
N ILE A 169 -1.41 5.06 -10.77
CA ILE A 169 -2.11 4.77 -12.02
C ILE A 169 -2.71 3.37 -11.97
N VAL A 170 -1.87 2.34 -11.83
CA VAL A 170 -2.31 0.94 -11.72
C VAL A 170 -1.94 0.39 -10.34
N PRO A 171 -2.89 0.19 -9.42
CA PRO A 171 -4.34 0.18 -9.64
C PRO A 171 -5.06 1.52 -9.41
N GLY A 172 -4.38 2.57 -8.91
CA GLY A 172 -5.05 3.72 -8.29
C GLY A 172 -6.15 4.40 -9.11
N VAL A 173 -5.97 4.55 -10.42
CA VAL A 173 -6.97 5.14 -11.34
C VAL A 173 -7.25 4.24 -12.55
N ALA A 174 -7.03 2.93 -12.40
CA ALA A 174 -7.16 1.95 -13.47
C ALA A 174 -8.52 1.23 -13.44
N GLY A 175 -8.97 0.77 -14.61
CA GLY A 175 -10.18 -0.03 -14.72
C GLY A 175 -10.06 -1.39 -14.03
N ARG A 176 -11.18 -1.95 -13.56
CA ARG A 176 -11.24 -3.22 -12.82
C ARG A 176 -10.54 -4.36 -13.55
N VAL A 177 -10.69 -4.45 -14.87
CA VAL A 177 -10.04 -5.48 -15.70
C VAL A 177 -8.51 -5.31 -15.72
N THR A 178 -8.02 -4.07 -15.82
CA THR A 178 -6.59 -3.74 -15.72
C THR A 178 -6.04 -4.13 -14.36
N ILE A 179 -6.74 -3.73 -13.29
CA ILE A 179 -6.36 -4.04 -11.91
C ILE A 179 -6.28 -5.55 -11.72
N ALA A 180 -7.32 -6.28 -12.11
CA ALA A 180 -7.38 -7.73 -12.01
C ALA A 180 -6.24 -8.43 -12.77
N SER A 181 -5.98 -8.02 -14.02
CA SER A 181 -4.91 -8.60 -14.84
C SER A 181 -3.53 -8.36 -14.22
N ASN A 182 -3.24 -7.13 -13.80
CA ASN A 182 -1.99 -6.80 -13.11
C ASN A 182 -1.83 -7.56 -11.79
N HIS A 183 -2.88 -7.71 -11.00
CA HIS A 183 -2.81 -8.42 -9.71
C HIS A 183 -2.54 -9.92 -9.87
N ARG A 184 -2.96 -10.56 -10.98
CA ARG A 184 -2.60 -11.95 -11.27
C ARG A 184 -1.09 -12.18 -11.35
N LEU A 185 -0.30 -11.13 -11.59
CA LEU A 185 1.17 -11.20 -11.53
C LEU A 185 1.69 -11.45 -10.11
N ALA A 186 0.84 -11.44 -9.07
CA ALA A 186 1.16 -11.97 -7.74
C ALA A 186 1.58 -13.44 -7.77
N GLU A 187 1.14 -14.20 -8.77
CA GLU A 187 1.47 -15.61 -8.98
C GLU A 187 2.80 -15.81 -9.70
N HIS A 188 3.42 -14.75 -10.19
CA HIS A 188 4.70 -14.85 -10.87
C HIS A 188 5.82 -15.20 -9.85
N PRO A 189 6.73 -16.16 -10.13
CA PRO A 189 7.76 -16.61 -9.17
C PRO A 189 8.74 -15.53 -8.67
N LEU A 190 8.85 -14.43 -9.41
CA LEU A 190 9.66 -13.26 -9.07
C LEU A 190 8.91 -12.22 -8.22
N THR A 191 7.60 -12.38 -8.00
CA THR A 191 6.84 -11.49 -7.14
C THR A 191 7.10 -11.85 -5.68
N ARG A 192 7.75 -10.92 -4.97
CA ARG A 192 8.12 -11.07 -3.57
C ARG A 192 7.97 -9.74 -2.84
N PHE A 193 7.75 -9.83 -1.53
CA PHE A 193 7.66 -8.67 -0.65
C PHE A 193 8.94 -7.83 -0.70
N GLY A 194 8.79 -6.53 -0.96
CA GLY A 194 9.92 -5.58 -1.00
C GLY A 194 10.80 -5.62 -2.25
N VAL A 195 10.48 -6.41 -3.29
CA VAL A 195 11.26 -6.39 -4.54
C VAL A 195 10.84 -5.21 -5.42
N ALA A 196 11.68 -4.17 -5.47
CA ALA A 196 11.41 -2.89 -6.14
C ALA A 196 10.97 -3.00 -7.61
N GLU A 197 11.40 -4.05 -8.31
CA GLU A 197 11.11 -4.31 -9.72
C GLU A 197 10.37 -5.64 -9.88
N SER A 198 9.30 -5.82 -9.09
CA SER A 198 8.46 -7.00 -9.24
C SER A 198 7.76 -7.00 -10.62
N PRO A 199 7.34 -8.19 -11.12
CA PRO A 199 6.59 -8.29 -12.37
C PRO A 199 5.38 -7.35 -12.45
N ALA A 200 4.58 -7.26 -11.37
CA ALA A 200 3.43 -6.37 -11.28
C ALA A 200 3.82 -4.88 -11.32
N ARG A 201 4.98 -4.52 -10.73
CA ARG A 201 5.52 -3.16 -10.78
C ARG A 201 5.91 -2.78 -12.21
N LEU A 202 6.68 -3.62 -12.88
CA LEU A 202 7.13 -3.36 -14.25
C LEU A 202 5.95 -3.23 -15.21
N ASP A 203 4.93 -4.07 -15.04
CA ASP A 203 3.67 -3.98 -15.78
C ASP A 203 2.92 -2.66 -15.53
N ALA A 204 2.80 -2.27 -14.26
CA ALA A 204 2.18 -0.99 -13.88
C ALA A 204 2.97 0.23 -14.41
N GLU A 205 4.30 0.14 -14.44
CA GLU A 205 5.17 1.19 -15.01
C GLU A 205 5.01 1.31 -16.52
N GLU A 206 4.90 0.19 -17.24
CA GLU A 206 4.59 0.18 -18.67
C GLU A 206 3.20 0.79 -18.95
N ALA A 207 2.19 0.40 -18.17
CA ALA A 207 0.84 0.95 -18.29
C ALA A 207 0.81 2.47 -18.01
N ALA A 208 1.50 2.93 -16.96
CA ALA A 208 1.60 4.35 -16.63
C ALA A 208 2.36 5.14 -17.71
N GLY A 209 3.35 4.53 -18.36
CA GLY A 209 4.10 5.15 -19.47
C GLY A 209 3.28 5.45 -20.72
N LYS A 210 2.04 4.94 -20.81
CA LYS A 210 1.09 5.28 -21.89
C LYS A 210 0.38 6.62 -21.68
N LEU A 211 0.48 7.21 -20.48
CA LEU A 211 -0.10 8.51 -20.17
C LEU A 211 0.82 9.66 -20.57
N SER A 212 0.21 10.82 -20.79
CA SER A 212 0.91 12.10 -20.88
C SER A 212 1.67 12.42 -19.57
N LYS A 213 2.73 13.24 -19.69
CA LYS A 213 3.62 13.78 -18.65
C LYS A 213 3.17 13.51 -17.19
N LEU A 214 3.59 12.37 -16.65
CA LEU A 214 3.38 11.99 -15.26
C LEU A 214 4.57 12.42 -14.39
N PHE A 215 4.38 13.48 -13.63
CA PHE A 215 5.31 13.93 -12.59
C PHE A 215 4.90 13.30 -11.26
N SER A 216 5.81 12.59 -10.59
CA SER A 216 5.50 11.85 -9.36
C SER A 216 6.18 12.44 -8.15
N ILE A 217 5.46 12.52 -7.04
CA ILE A 217 5.92 12.95 -5.72
C ILE A 217 5.73 11.77 -4.77
N ASN A 218 6.84 11.22 -4.28
CA ASN A 218 6.87 10.02 -3.46
C ASN A 218 7.33 10.35 -2.05
N ILE A 219 6.53 9.96 -1.06
CA ILE A 219 6.74 10.25 0.36
C ILE A 219 7.18 8.98 1.09
N VAL A 220 8.30 9.04 1.80
CA VAL A 220 8.74 7.97 2.70
C VAL A 220 8.47 8.40 4.14
N ARG A 221 7.77 7.56 4.89
CA ARG A 221 7.48 7.79 6.30
C ARG A 221 8.19 6.80 7.19
N GLY A 222 8.63 7.27 8.36
CA GLY A 222 9.14 6.43 9.42
C GLY A 222 8.03 5.74 10.21
N CYS A 223 8.39 4.80 11.08
CA CYS A 223 7.45 4.13 11.97
C CYS A 223 6.80 5.07 13.01
N ASP A 224 7.42 6.24 13.26
CA ASP A 224 6.88 7.31 14.11
C ASP A 224 5.99 8.30 13.35
N ALA A 225 5.62 7.96 12.12
CA ALA A 225 4.81 8.80 11.23
C ALA A 225 5.50 10.09 10.75
N SER A 226 6.79 10.33 11.07
CA SER A 226 7.54 11.44 10.49
C SER A 226 7.81 11.24 9.00
N VAL A 227 7.87 12.33 8.23
CA VAL A 227 8.33 12.27 6.84
C VAL A 227 9.85 12.26 6.83
N ILE A 228 10.40 11.20 6.25
CA ILE A 228 11.84 10.92 6.22
C ILE A 228 12.45 11.40 4.91
N HIS A 229 11.74 11.21 3.80
CA HIS A 229 12.24 11.54 2.47
C HIS A 229 11.09 11.96 1.55
N VAL A 230 11.40 12.87 0.62
CA VAL A 230 10.54 13.27 -0.49
C VAL A 230 11.37 13.26 -1.76
N SER A 231 10.97 12.47 -2.74
CA SER A 231 11.56 12.47 -4.08
C SER A 231 10.50 12.80 -5.12
N SER A 232 10.81 13.70 -6.04
CA SER A 232 9.91 14.11 -7.11
C SER A 232 10.55 14.01 -8.49
N GLY A 233 9.75 13.96 -9.56
CA GLY A 233 10.23 13.91 -10.95
C GLY A 233 9.64 12.75 -11.74
N ASN A 234 10.47 12.09 -12.55
CA ASN A 234 10.05 10.94 -13.36
C ASN A 234 9.51 9.82 -12.46
N PHE A 235 8.34 9.28 -12.80
CA PHE A 235 7.61 8.35 -11.93
C PHE A 235 8.32 7.02 -11.64
N VAL A 236 9.28 6.61 -12.47
CA VAL A 236 10.13 5.44 -12.20
C VAL A 236 11.35 5.85 -11.39
N ALA A 237 12.13 6.81 -11.89
CA ALA A 237 13.40 7.18 -11.26
C ALA A 237 13.21 7.79 -9.86
N ALA A 238 12.23 8.68 -9.68
CA ALA A 238 11.89 9.24 -8.37
C ALA A 238 11.39 8.14 -7.42
N HIS A 239 10.55 7.22 -7.89
CA HIS A 239 10.12 6.09 -7.07
C HIS A 239 11.29 5.19 -6.64
N ARG A 240 12.27 4.89 -7.52
CA ARG A 240 13.46 4.11 -7.16
C ARG A 240 14.30 4.81 -6.09
N MET A 241 14.42 6.15 -6.14
CA MET A 241 15.07 6.93 -5.08
C MET A 241 14.31 6.81 -3.75
N ALA A 242 12.99 6.98 -3.76
CA ALA A 242 12.17 6.78 -2.56
C ALA A 242 12.27 5.36 -2.00
N VAL A 243 12.31 4.33 -2.85
CA VAL A 243 12.49 2.93 -2.40
C VAL A 243 13.83 2.76 -1.69
N LYS A 244 14.93 3.32 -2.22
CA LYS A 244 16.23 3.28 -1.56
C LYS A 244 16.17 3.93 -0.17
N ALA A 245 15.59 5.13 -0.08
CA ALA A 245 15.40 5.82 1.19
C ALA A 245 14.47 5.05 2.14
N ALA A 246 13.45 4.37 1.64
CA ALA A 246 12.54 3.55 2.42
C ALA A 246 13.23 2.30 3.00
N VAL A 247 14.06 1.61 2.21
CA VAL A 247 14.87 0.49 2.71
C VAL A 247 15.79 0.95 3.84
N GLU A 248 16.44 2.11 3.71
CA GLU A 248 17.25 2.68 4.79
C GLU A 248 16.39 3.06 6.01
N ALA A 249 15.17 3.58 5.79
CA ALA A 249 14.32 4.11 6.84
C ALA A 249 13.57 3.07 7.66
N VAL A 250 13.07 2.02 7.02
CA VAL A 250 12.21 1.02 7.64
C VAL A 250 12.72 -0.40 7.50
N GLY A 251 13.85 -0.59 6.81
CA GLY A 251 14.49 -1.88 6.63
C GLY A 251 15.16 -2.39 7.90
N VAL A 252 14.96 -3.67 8.19
CA VAL A 252 15.65 -4.38 9.29
C VAL A 252 16.26 -5.65 8.73
N LYS A 253 17.58 -5.72 8.71
CA LYS A 253 18.28 -6.94 8.31
C LYS A 253 18.13 -8.01 9.39
N ALA A 254 17.53 -9.13 9.03
CA ALA A 254 17.26 -10.28 9.90
C ALA A 254 17.73 -11.56 9.20
N PRO A 255 19.03 -11.91 9.25
CA PRO A 255 19.59 -13.10 8.60
C PRO A 255 19.24 -14.40 9.36
N TRP A 256 18.20 -14.38 10.17
CA TRP A 256 17.74 -15.43 11.06
C TRP A 256 16.22 -15.61 10.91
N SER A 257 15.71 -16.73 11.39
CA SER A 257 14.28 -17.05 11.42
C SER A 257 13.74 -17.16 12.85
N ALA A 258 12.44 -16.94 13.01
CA ALA A 258 11.71 -17.01 14.28
C ALA A 258 10.64 -18.10 14.27
N ASP A 259 10.47 -18.75 15.42
CA ASP A 259 9.45 -19.79 15.66
C ASP A 259 8.06 -19.17 15.85
N VAL A 260 8.03 -17.94 16.39
CA VAL A 260 6.82 -17.13 16.58
C VAL A 260 7.09 -15.70 16.14
N VAL A 261 6.25 -15.17 15.23
CA VAL A 261 6.31 -13.77 14.80
C VAL A 261 5.02 -13.05 15.21
N VAL A 262 5.14 -12.03 16.06
CA VAL A 262 4.04 -11.16 16.46
C VAL A 262 4.08 -9.88 15.62
N ALA A 263 3.11 -9.66 14.75
CA ALA A 263 3.09 -8.54 13.82
C ALA A 263 1.85 -7.66 14.00
N SER A 264 2.06 -6.37 14.28
CA SER A 264 0.99 -5.38 14.23
C SER A 264 0.76 -4.92 12.79
N SER A 265 -0.52 -4.83 12.40
CA SER A 265 -0.95 -4.28 11.11
C SER A 265 -0.90 -2.76 11.04
N HIS A 266 -0.68 -2.07 12.16
CA HIS A 266 -0.68 -0.61 12.19
C HIS A 266 0.35 0.00 11.21
N PRO A 267 0.00 1.03 10.42
CA PRO A 267 -1.27 1.75 10.38
C PRO A 267 -2.26 1.23 9.31
N TYR A 268 -2.02 0.06 8.73
CA TYR A 268 -2.85 -0.56 7.70
C TYR A 268 -3.87 -1.54 8.30
N ASP A 269 -4.67 -1.06 9.25
CA ASP A 269 -5.42 -1.91 10.18
C ASP A 269 -6.96 -1.72 10.16
N ASN A 270 -7.47 -1.02 9.14
CA ASN A 270 -8.91 -0.82 8.93
C ASN A 270 -9.66 -2.13 8.71
N ASP A 271 -9.15 -2.97 7.79
CA ASP A 271 -9.74 -4.26 7.41
C ASP A 271 -8.65 -5.32 7.18
N LEU A 272 -9.06 -6.58 7.00
CA LEU A 272 -8.11 -7.69 6.83
C LEU A 272 -7.37 -7.58 5.48
N TRP A 273 -8.03 -7.01 4.48
CA TRP A 273 -7.44 -6.73 3.17
C TRP A 273 -6.18 -5.86 3.27
N GLN A 274 -6.20 -4.79 4.07
CA GLN A 274 -5.01 -3.98 4.34
C GLN A 274 -4.06 -4.64 5.34
N ALA A 275 -4.60 -5.25 6.41
CA ALA A 275 -3.80 -5.84 7.48
C ALA A 275 -2.94 -7.02 7.02
N GLY A 276 -3.33 -7.68 5.92
CA GLY A 276 -2.56 -8.73 5.28
C GLY A 276 -1.10 -8.32 4.97
N LYS A 277 -0.81 -7.03 4.77
CA LYS A 277 0.58 -6.56 4.59
C LYS A 277 1.50 -6.93 5.74
N ALA A 278 1.02 -6.88 6.99
CA ALA A 278 1.81 -7.29 8.15
C ALA A 278 2.02 -8.82 8.18
N LEU A 279 1.07 -9.60 7.67
CA LEU A 279 1.22 -11.04 7.51
C LEU A 279 2.36 -11.38 6.53
N PHE A 280 2.42 -10.71 5.38
CA PHE A 280 3.53 -10.90 4.43
C PHE A 280 4.88 -10.41 4.96
N SER A 281 4.88 -9.33 5.75
CA SER A 281 6.10 -8.86 6.44
C SER A 281 6.62 -9.90 7.44
N ALA A 282 5.73 -10.45 8.27
CA ALA A 282 6.06 -11.49 9.24
C ALA A 282 6.60 -12.77 8.57
N ALA A 283 5.95 -13.20 7.48
CA ALA A 283 6.34 -14.38 6.72
C ALA A 283 7.78 -14.32 6.16
N ASN A 284 8.37 -13.13 6.02
CA ASN A 284 9.74 -12.98 5.51
C ASN A 284 10.82 -13.44 6.52
N ILE A 285 10.48 -13.48 7.82
CA ILE A 285 11.39 -13.88 8.91
C ILE A 285 10.86 -15.06 9.74
N ALA A 286 9.66 -15.56 9.43
CA ALA A 286 9.15 -16.78 10.03
C ALA A 286 9.94 -18.00 9.51
N GLU A 287 10.20 -18.98 10.38
CA GLU A 287 10.62 -20.33 9.99
C GLU A 287 9.46 -21.08 9.33
N GLU A 288 9.72 -22.03 8.44
CA GLU A 288 8.63 -22.82 7.84
C GLU A 288 7.87 -23.59 8.93
N GLY A 289 6.53 -23.53 8.94
CA GLY A 289 5.69 -24.10 10.00
C GLY A 289 5.55 -23.25 11.27
N ALA A 290 6.25 -22.10 11.36
CA ALA A 290 6.16 -21.19 12.49
C ALA A 290 4.75 -20.61 12.71
N THR A 291 4.55 -20.00 13.88
CA THR A 291 3.32 -19.27 14.19
C THR A 291 3.45 -17.79 13.87
N ILE A 292 2.49 -17.24 13.11
CA ILE A 292 2.38 -15.80 12.89
C ILE A 292 1.13 -15.28 13.60
N ILE A 293 1.33 -14.41 14.59
CA ILE A 293 0.26 -13.74 15.33
C ILE A 293 0.04 -12.35 14.71
N LEU A 294 -1.04 -12.20 13.95
CA LEU A 294 -1.48 -10.93 13.41
C LEU A 294 -2.29 -10.16 14.47
N VAL A 295 -1.79 -8.98 14.84
CA VAL A 295 -2.38 -8.09 15.85
C VAL A 295 -3.02 -6.91 15.14
N SER A 296 -4.36 -6.89 15.04
CA SER A 296 -5.07 -5.90 14.23
C SER A 296 -6.49 -5.61 14.76
N PRO A 297 -6.90 -4.34 14.93
CA PRO A 297 -8.27 -4.00 15.32
C PRO A 297 -9.34 -4.38 14.31
N LEU A 298 -9.05 -4.29 12.99
CA LEU A 298 -9.97 -4.62 11.90
C LEU A 298 -11.35 -3.95 12.06
N ARG A 299 -11.38 -2.64 12.31
CA ARG A 299 -12.63 -1.90 12.65
C ARG A 299 -13.70 -1.99 11.57
N GLU A 300 -13.32 -2.22 10.31
CA GLU A 300 -14.20 -2.41 9.16
C GLU A 300 -14.43 -3.90 8.81
N GLY A 301 -13.92 -4.84 9.61
CA GLY A 301 -14.05 -6.28 9.41
C GLY A 301 -13.06 -6.86 8.39
N VAL A 302 -13.51 -7.80 7.57
CA VAL A 302 -12.64 -8.54 6.64
C VAL A 302 -12.35 -7.73 5.37
N CYS A 303 -13.39 -7.20 4.72
CA CYS A 303 -13.30 -6.34 3.54
C CYS A 303 -14.65 -5.66 3.28
N THR A 304 -14.65 -4.37 2.97
CA THR A 304 -15.87 -3.58 2.73
C THR A 304 -16.28 -3.45 1.26
N HIS A 305 -15.40 -3.81 0.33
CA HIS A 305 -15.56 -3.51 -1.10
C HIS A 305 -15.56 -4.76 -2.01
N TYR A 306 -15.35 -5.95 -1.43
CA TYR A 306 -15.54 -7.25 -2.07
C TYR A 306 -16.32 -8.19 -1.13
N PRO A 307 -17.66 -8.25 -1.22
CA PRO A 307 -18.49 -9.04 -0.32
C PRO A 307 -18.13 -10.53 -0.29
N GLU A 308 -17.77 -11.11 -1.44
CA GLU A 308 -17.38 -12.52 -1.57
C GLU A 308 -15.98 -12.83 -1.03
N PHE A 309 -15.17 -11.81 -0.69
CA PHE A 309 -13.77 -12.02 -0.29
C PHE A 309 -13.65 -12.89 0.96
N GLU A 310 -14.57 -12.72 1.91
CA GLU A 310 -14.59 -13.53 3.13
C GLU A 310 -14.85 -15.01 2.82
N ASP A 311 -15.84 -15.30 1.98
CA ASP A 311 -16.13 -16.66 1.54
C ASP A 311 -14.96 -17.26 0.76
N PHE A 312 -14.22 -16.43 0.00
CA PHE A 312 -13.06 -16.87 -0.75
C PHE A 312 -11.89 -17.27 0.15
N LEU A 313 -11.66 -16.56 1.27
CA LEU A 313 -10.62 -16.94 2.23
C LEU A 313 -10.87 -18.33 2.84
N ALA A 314 -12.13 -18.77 2.90
CA ALA A 314 -12.47 -20.11 3.37
C ALA A 314 -12.17 -21.21 2.34
N LEU A 315 -12.05 -20.86 1.04
CA LEU A 315 -11.83 -21.84 -0.03
C LEU A 315 -10.40 -22.39 -0.02
N PRO A 316 -10.20 -23.65 -0.46
CA PRO A 316 -8.87 -24.20 -0.68
C PRO A 316 -8.25 -23.63 -1.97
N VAL A 317 -6.94 -23.80 -2.10
CA VAL A 317 -6.12 -23.19 -3.16
C VAL A 317 -6.62 -23.53 -4.57
N GLU A 318 -6.99 -24.78 -4.83
CA GLU A 318 -7.48 -25.23 -6.14
C GLU A 318 -8.78 -24.50 -6.55
N GLU A 319 -9.66 -24.25 -5.59
CA GLU A 319 -10.92 -23.54 -5.86
C GLU A 319 -10.69 -22.06 -6.08
N LEU A 320 -9.79 -21.45 -5.31
CA LEU A 320 -9.36 -20.07 -5.53
C LEU A 320 -8.76 -19.88 -6.93
N ARG A 321 -7.91 -20.81 -7.39
CA ARG A 321 -7.39 -20.79 -8.78
C ARG A 321 -8.52 -20.83 -9.81
N ARG A 322 -9.57 -21.61 -9.60
CA ARG A 322 -10.74 -21.63 -10.51
C ARG A 322 -11.49 -20.29 -10.48
N LYS A 323 -11.70 -19.72 -9.28
CA LYS A 323 -12.35 -18.42 -9.08
C LYS A 323 -11.58 -17.26 -9.71
N MET A 324 -10.27 -17.39 -9.94
CA MET A 324 -9.52 -16.35 -10.65
C MET A 324 -10.02 -16.07 -12.08
N SER A 325 -10.78 -16.98 -12.69
CA SER A 325 -11.38 -16.75 -14.01
C SER A 325 -12.59 -15.81 -13.97
N THR A 326 -13.40 -15.86 -12.90
CA THR A 326 -14.63 -15.06 -12.73
C THR A 326 -14.44 -13.84 -11.83
N ASN A 327 -13.68 -14.01 -10.75
CA ASN A 327 -13.45 -13.05 -9.66
C ASN A 327 -11.94 -12.88 -9.43
N PRO A 328 -11.19 -12.44 -10.46
CA PRO A 328 -9.73 -12.49 -10.49
C PRO A 328 -9.05 -11.81 -9.31
N LEU A 329 -9.53 -10.66 -8.88
CA LEU A 329 -8.80 -9.84 -7.91
C LEU A 329 -8.93 -10.42 -6.50
N GLU A 330 -10.14 -10.54 -6.00
CA GLU A 330 -10.45 -11.10 -4.69
C GLU A 330 -9.94 -12.55 -4.55
N ALA A 331 -10.04 -13.37 -5.61
CA ALA A 331 -9.47 -14.72 -5.61
C ALA A 331 -7.93 -14.71 -5.54
N THR A 332 -7.26 -13.78 -6.23
CA THR A 332 -5.80 -13.66 -6.17
C THR A 332 -5.34 -13.23 -4.78
N ILE A 333 -6.01 -12.25 -4.17
CA ILE A 333 -5.66 -11.80 -2.82
C ILE A 333 -5.92 -12.90 -1.79
N ALA A 334 -7.06 -13.60 -1.88
CA ALA A 334 -7.37 -14.70 -0.99
C ALA A 334 -6.36 -15.85 -1.14
N LEU A 335 -5.96 -16.17 -2.37
CA LEU A 335 -4.94 -17.18 -2.67
C LEU A 335 -3.59 -16.85 -2.01
N GLN A 336 -3.19 -15.58 -2.02
CA GLN A 336 -1.95 -15.14 -1.38
C GLN A 336 -2.00 -15.31 0.15
N VAL A 337 -3.16 -15.05 0.78
CA VAL A 337 -3.36 -15.31 2.22
C VAL A 337 -3.38 -16.82 2.50
N LYS A 338 -4.11 -17.60 1.69
CA LYS A 338 -4.24 -19.05 1.87
C LYS A 338 -2.89 -19.78 1.82
N ARG A 339 -2.00 -19.35 0.92
CA ARG A 339 -0.63 -19.89 0.84
C ARG A 339 0.21 -19.62 2.08
N LEU A 340 -0.03 -18.51 2.77
CA LEU A 340 0.62 -18.27 4.06
C LEU A 340 0.05 -19.21 5.12
N GLN A 341 -1.26 -19.43 5.13
CA GLN A 341 -1.91 -20.37 6.06
C GLN A 341 -1.53 -21.84 5.83
N GLU A 342 -1.18 -22.24 4.60
CA GLU A 342 -0.63 -23.58 4.31
C GLU A 342 0.79 -23.79 4.85
N ARG A 343 1.53 -22.68 5.03
CA ARG A 343 2.94 -22.68 5.44
C ARG A 343 3.16 -22.33 6.90
N PHE A 344 2.22 -21.61 7.50
CA PHE A 344 2.35 -21.04 8.84
C PHE A 344 1.05 -21.22 9.63
N ASN A 345 1.19 -21.34 10.95
CA ASN A 345 0.07 -21.27 11.87
C ASN A 345 -0.35 -19.80 12.05
N CYS A 346 -1.40 -19.37 11.38
CA CYS A 346 -1.88 -17.98 11.45
C CYS A 346 -2.87 -17.78 12.62
N VAL A 347 -2.49 -16.95 13.59
CA VAL A 347 -3.32 -16.55 14.73
C VAL A 347 -3.76 -15.10 14.54
N LEU A 348 -5.02 -14.79 14.85
CA LEU A 348 -5.58 -13.45 14.79
C LEU A 348 -5.97 -12.96 16.18
N VAL A 349 -5.42 -11.80 16.57
CA VAL A 349 -5.85 -11.04 17.74
C VAL A 349 -6.58 -9.80 17.24
N SER A 350 -7.91 -9.83 17.30
CA SER A 350 -8.79 -8.79 16.78
C SER A 350 -10.06 -8.62 17.60
N LYS A 351 -10.60 -7.38 17.59
CA LYS A 351 -11.91 -7.01 18.14
C LYS A 351 -12.96 -6.86 17.04
N GLY A 352 -12.57 -6.48 15.83
CA GLY A 352 -13.49 -6.27 14.71
C GLY A 352 -13.82 -7.54 13.92
N VAL A 353 -13.06 -8.62 14.13
CA VAL A 353 -13.32 -9.96 13.61
C VAL A 353 -13.33 -10.92 14.80
N GLY A 354 -14.46 -11.60 15.01
CA GLY A 354 -14.67 -12.55 16.11
C GLY A 354 -14.17 -13.96 15.79
N GLU A 355 -14.31 -14.86 16.76
CA GLU A 355 -13.83 -16.25 16.70
C GLU A 355 -14.38 -17.02 15.50
N ASP A 356 -15.71 -17.21 15.43
CA ASP A 356 -16.37 -17.94 14.33
C ASP A 356 -15.96 -17.41 12.96
N GLN A 357 -15.87 -16.08 12.83
CA GLN A 357 -15.53 -15.41 11.59
C GLN A 357 -14.08 -15.68 11.18
N ALA A 358 -13.15 -15.55 12.13
CA ALA A 358 -11.72 -15.78 11.92
C ALA A 358 -11.41 -17.25 11.61
N GLU A 359 -12.03 -18.19 12.34
CA GLU A 359 -11.85 -19.63 12.11
C GLU A 359 -12.36 -20.04 10.73
N ARG A 360 -13.52 -19.52 10.32
CA ARG A 360 -14.08 -19.74 8.97
C ARG A 360 -13.11 -19.36 7.86
N ILE A 361 -12.34 -18.28 8.04
CA ILE A 361 -11.37 -17.79 7.06
C ILE A 361 -9.93 -18.27 7.31
N GLY A 362 -9.75 -19.30 8.16
CA GLY A 362 -8.48 -20.00 8.34
C GLY A 362 -7.50 -19.39 9.33
N PHE A 363 -7.96 -18.50 10.23
CA PHE A 363 -7.16 -18.00 11.35
C PHE A 363 -7.61 -18.60 12.67
N LYS A 364 -6.67 -18.93 13.56
CA LYS A 364 -6.99 -19.22 14.97
C LYS A 364 -7.23 -17.91 15.70
N TRP A 365 -8.42 -17.67 16.22
CA TRP A 365 -8.72 -16.42 16.92
C TRP A 365 -8.31 -16.45 18.39
N ARG A 366 -7.80 -15.34 18.92
CA ARG A 366 -7.54 -15.20 20.36
C ARG A 366 -8.03 -13.85 20.89
N PRO A 367 -8.66 -13.82 22.08
CA PRO A 367 -9.20 -12.59 22.66
C PRO A 367 -8.11 -11.66 23.22
N SER A 368 -6.91 -12.19 23.49
CA SER A 368 -5.81 -11.42 24.09
C SER A 368 -4.48 -11.72 23.43
N LEU A 369 -3.64 -10.70 23.32
CA LEU A 369 -2.29 -10.82 22.79
C LEU A 369 -1.39 -11.68 23.69
N GLN A 370 -1.42 -11.46 25.00
CA GLN A 370 -0.60 -12.23 25.93
C GLN A 370 -0.96 -13.72 25.87
N GLY A 371 -2.25 -14.06 25.97
CA GLY A 371 -2.68 -15.46 25.91
C GLY A 371 -2.39 -16.13 24.57
N ALA A 372 -2.44 -15.38 23.46
CA ALA A 372 -2.05 -15.89 22.15
C ALA A 372 -0.57 -16.28 22.08
N VAL A 373 0.30 -15.51 22.73
CA VAL A 373 1.75 -15.80 22.80
C VAL A 373 2.03 -16.94 23.79
N ASP A 374 1.42 -16.91 24.97
CA ASP A 374 1.62 -17.92 26.02
C ASP A 374 1.24 -19.34 25.57
N GLU A 375 0.31 -19.48 24.62
CA GLU A 375 -0.10 -20.79 24.07
C GLU A 375 0.92 -21.39 23.09
N VAL A 376 1.68 -20.53 22.39
CA VAL A 376 2.51 -20.97 21.25
C VAL A 376 4.01 -20.75 21.45
N ALA A 377 4.41 -19.99 22.47
CA ALA A 377 5.80 -19.72 22.80
C ALA A 377 6.15 -20.29 24.17
N ASP A 378 7.32 -20.91 24.27
CA ASP A 378 7.94 -21.37 25.51
C ASP A 378 9.30 -20.66 25.73
N SER A 379 10.02 -21.04 26.79
CA SER A 379 11.32 -20.44 27.12
C SER A 379 12.43 -20.71 26.09
N GLY A 380 12.24 -21.66 25.16
CA GLY A 380 13.19 -21.97 24.09
C GLY A 380 12.84 -21.32 22.76
N SER A 381 11.64 -20.76 22.63
CA SER A 381 11.09 -20.23 21.39
C SER A 381 11.76 -18.91 20.98
N LYS A 382 12.16 -18.80 19.71
CA LYS A 382 12.63 -17.54 19.12
C LYS A 382 11.43 -16.69 18.74
N VAL A 383 11.08 -15.75 19.61
CA VAL A 383 9.99 -14.80 19.37
C VAL A 383 10.52 -13.53 18.71
N ALA A 384 9.93 -13.16 17.58
CA ALA A 384 10.18 -11.89 16.90
C ALA A 384 8.94 -10.99 16.95
N VAL A 385 9.15 -9.69 17.19
CA VAL A 385 8.07 -8.70 17.26
C VAL A 385 8.25 -7.64 16.18
N ILE A 386 7.25 -7.50 15.30
CA ILE A 386 7.15 -6.45 14.28
C ILE A 386 6.08 -5.45 14.73
N PRO A 387 6.45 -4.32 15.36
CA PRO A 387 5.48 -3.41 15.95
C PRO A 387 4.72 -2.54 14.93
N ASN A 388 5.12 -2.51 13.66
CA ASN A 388 4.51 -1.65 12.65
C ASN A 388 4.62 -2.30 11.27
N ALA A 389 3.54 -2.26 10.49
CA ALA A 389 3.46 -2.85 9.15
C ALA A 389 4.36 -2.17 8.10
N LEU A 390 4.89 -0.97 8.40
CA LEU A 390 5.89 -0.30 7.57
C LEU A 390 7.27 -0.95 7.67
N ILE A 391 7.55 -1.71 8.73
CA ILE A 391 8.86 -2.36 8.91
C ILE A 391 9.04 -3.39 7.80
N TYR A 392 10.17 -3.27 7.13
CA TYR A 392 10.62 -4.16 6.06
C TYR A 392 11.72 -5.08 6.60
N PRO A 393 11.38 -6.23 7.20
CA PRO A 393 12.38 -7.21 7.52
C PRO A 393 12.91 -7.83 6.22
N TYR A 394 14.22 -8.02 6.10
CA TYR A 394 14.84 -8.70 4.96
C TYR A 394 16.03 -9.55 5.40
N ARG A 395 16.26 -10.65 4.70
CA ARG A 395 17.36 -11.60 4.97
C ARG A 395 18.65 -11.16 4.29
#